data_AF-A0A6A5E8I5-F1
#
_entry.id   AF-A0A6A5E8I5-F1
#
_cell.length_a   1.000
_cell.length_b   1.000
_cell.length_c   1.000
_cell.angle_alpha   90.00
_cell.angle_beta   90.00
_cell.angle_gamma   90.00
#
_symmetry.space_group_name_H-M   'P 1'
#
loop_
_entity.id
_entity.type
_entity.pdbx_description
1 polymer ?
#
loop_
_entity_poly.entity_id
_entity_poly.type
_entity_poly.pdbx_seq_one_letter_code
_entity_poly.pdbx_strand_id
1 'polypeptide(L)'
;MGAEHSAQAAPLLSKPWREINWGDNQSDLQYVKAYKPQPDGQLLRILLHGQVGAGKSSFINSVQSVVHGQMYAHAFADNTSRSCFTKKIG
;
A
#
# COMPACT_ATOMS: atom_id res chain seq x y z
N MET A 1 -8.43 -43.40 4.26
CA MET A 1 -9.05 -42.11 4.58
C MET A 1 -8.03 -41.34 5.41
N GLY A 2 -7.16 -40.57 4.76
CA GLY A 2 -6.07 -39.85 5.42
C GLY A 2 -6.55 -38.46 5.81
N ALA A 3 -6.40 -38.09 7.08
CA ALA A 3 -6.68 -36.74 7.55
C ALA A 3 -5.56 -35.81 7.08
N GLU A 4 -5.90 -34.86 6.21
CA GLU A 4 -5.00 -33.78 5.84
C GLU A 4 -4.92 -32.80 7.00
N HIS A 5 -3.90 -32.95 7.85
CA HIS A 5 -3.50 -31.91 8.78
C HIS A 5 -2.95 -30.73 7.96
N SER A 6 -3.81 -29.73 7.69
CA SER A 6 -3.36 -28.41 7.25
C SER A 6 -2.58 -27.77 8.39
N ALA A 7 -1.26 -27.92 8.38
CA ALA A 7 -0.37 -27.20 9.28
C ALA A 7 -0.51 -25.70 8.99
N GLN A 8 -1.21 -24.97 9.86
CA GLN A 8 -1.22 -23.51 9.82
C GLN A 8 0.21 -23.01 10.08
N ALA A 9 0.76 -22.28 9.11
CA ALA A 9 2.05 -21.62 9.27
C ALA A 9 2.00 -20.67 10.47
N ALA A 10 3.00 -20.75 11.33
CA ALA A 10 3.13 -19.83 12.45
C ALA A 10 3.19 -18.38 11.90
N PRO A 11 2.48 -17.43 12.52
CA PRO A 11 2.50 -16.05 12.06
C PRO A 11 3.92 -15.49 12.08
N LEU A 12 4.28 -14.74 11.04
CA LEU A 12 5.60 -14.11 10.85
C LEU A 12 6.01 -13.20 12.00
N LEU A 13 5.04 -12.65 12.74
CA LEU A 13 5.23 -11.80 13.90
C LEU A 13 4.34 -12.27 15.05
N SER A 14 4.87 -12.30 16.28
CA SER A 14 4.14 -12.68 17.49
C SER A 14 3.09 -11.64 17.92
N LYS A 15 3.28 -10.39 17.50
CA LYS A 15 2.34 -9.27 17.64
C LYS A 15 2.30 -8.50 16.32
N PRO A 16 1.18 -7.83 15.96
CA PRO A 16 1.13 -7.01 14.76
C PRO A 16 2.21 -5.92 14.79
N TRP A 17 2.79 -5.61 13.63
CA TRP A 17 3.83 -4.59 13.49
C TRP A 17 3.36 -3.19 13.92
N ARG A 18 2.05 -2.95 13.89
CA ARG A 18 1.38 -1.74 14.39
C ARG A 18 -0.08 -2.04 14.68
N GLU A 19 -0.62 -1.42 15.72
CA GLU A 19 -2.06 -1.36 15.97
C GLU A 19 -2.68 -0.26 15.09
N ILE A 20 -3.66 -0.64 14.26
CA ILE A 20 -4.30 0.27 13.31
C ILE A 20 -5.66 0.66 13.87
N ASN A 21 -5.86 1.95 14.13
CA ASN A 21 -7.17 2.49 14.49
C ASN A 21 -7.96 2.77 13.20
N TRP A 22 -8.86 1.86 12.84
CA TRP A 22 -9.70 2.01 11.64
C TRP A 22 -10.81 3.07 11.75
N GLY A 23 -10.99 3.66 12.94
CA GLY A 23 -12.09 4.60 13.22
C GLY A 23 -11.77 6.07 12.99
N ASP A 24 -10.49 6.45 13.00
CA ASP A 24 -10.07 7.87 12.98
C ASP A 24 -9.30 8.27 11.71
N ASN A 25 -9.94 8.03 10.57
CA ASN A 25 -9.37 8.34 9.25
C ASN A 25 -9.12 9.85 9.07
N GLN A 26 -9.85 10.71 9.77
CA GLN A 26 -9.74 12.16 9.62
C GLN A 26 -8.44 12.68 10.26
N SER A 27 -8.08 12.19 11.44
CA SER A 27 -6.80 12.53 12.09
C SER A 27 -5.62 12.02 11.26
N ASP A 28 -5.70 10.80 10.72
CA ASP A 28 -4.67 10.24 9.84
C ASP A 28 -4.49 11.08 8.56
N LEU A 29 -5.59 11.51 7.94
CA LEU A 29 -5.54 12.39 6.77
C LEU A 29 -4.91 13.75 7.12
N GLN A 30 -5.26 14.33 8.27
CA GLN A 30 -4.66 15.59 8.74
C GLN A 30 -3.16 15.43 8.97
N TYR A 31 -2.73 14.33 9.58
CA TYR A 31 -1.33 14.01 9.80
C TYR A 31 -0.56 13.95 8.46
N VAL A 32 -1.07 13.22 7.47
CA VAL A 32 -0.45 13.12 6.15
C VAL A 32 -0.36 14.48 5.46
N LYS A 33 -1.42 15.30 5.55
CA LYS A 33 -1.44 16.65 4.97
C LYS A 33 -0.48 17.62 5.66
N ALA A 34 -0.30 17.48 6.97
CA ALA A 34 0.58 18.34 7.78
C ALA A 34 2.05 17.87 7.77
N TYR A 35 2.33 16.68 7.24
CA TYR A 35 3.67 16.12 7.21
C TYR A 35 4.62 17.03 6.42
N LYS A 36 5.67 17.50 7.10
CA LYS A 36 6.78 18.22 6.49
C LYS A 36 8.01 17.31 6.53
N PRO A 37 8.66 17.05 5.39
CA PRO A 37 9.92 16.32 5.40
C PRO A 37 10.96 17.11 6.22
N GLN A 38 11.92 16.38 6.80
CA GLN A 38 13.05 16.99 7.52
C GLN A 38 13.78 18.00 6.62
N PRO A 39 14.34 19.09 7.17
CA PRO A 39 15.18 20.00 6.39
C PRO A 39 16.38 19.23 5.78
N ASP A 40 16.81 19.67 4.60
CA ASP A 40 17.83 19.08 3.72
C ASP A 40 17.41 17.85 2.88
N GLY A 41 16.60 18.10 1.84
CA GLY A 41 16.57 17.27 0.64
C GLY A 41 16.11 15.81 0.81
N GLN A 42 15.64 15.44 1.99
CA GLN A 42 15.29 14.06 2.29
C GLN A 42 13.89 13.74 1.74
N LEU A 43 13.86 13.00 0.64
CA LEU A 43 12.62 12.52 0.04
C LEU A 43 12.06 11.36 0.87
N LEU A 44 10.78 11.47 1.27
CA LEU A 44 10.04 10.32 1.78
C LEU A 44 9.79 9.34 0.62
N ARG A 45 10.42 8.16 0.69
CA ARG A 45 10.23 7.08 -0.30
C ARG A 45 9.42 5.96 0.31
N ILE A 46 8.31 5.61 -0.34
CA ILE A 46 7.43 4.51 0.07
C ILE A 46 7.56 3.38 -0.94
N LEU A 47 7.88 2.18 -0.46
CA LEU A 47 7.90 0.97 -1.28
C LEU A 47 6.59 0.21 -1.09
N LEU A 48 5.79 0.12 -2.15
CA LEU A 48 4.59 -0.74 -2.19
C LEU A 48 4.90 -2.00 -3.00
N HIS A 49 4.96 -3.14 -2.32
CA HIS A 49 5.21 -4.44 -2.95
C HIS A 49 3.91 -5.27 -3.09
N GLY A 50 3.92 -6.26 -3.97
CA GLY A 50 2.80 -7.18 -4.14
C GLY A 50 2.75 -7.75 -5.55
N GLN A 51 1.94 -8.79 -5.75
CA GLN A 51 1.85 -9.50 -7.03
C GLN A 51 1.47 -8.56 -8.19
N VAL A 52 1.84 -9.00 -9.39
CA VAL A 52 1.37 -8.46 -10.68
C VAL A 52 -0.17 -8.44 -10.67
N GLY A 53 -0.79 -7.31 -11.03
CA GLY A 53 -2.25 -7.16 -11.02
C GLY A 53 -2.91 -6.90 -9.65
N ALA A 54 -2.17 -6.88 -8.53
CA ALA A 54 -2.74 -6.68 -7.19
C ALA A 54 -3.26 -5.24 -6.90
N GLY A 55 -3.37 -4.37 -7.91
CA GLY A 55 -3.93 -3.02 -7.74
C GLY A 55 -2.99 -1.98 -7.12
N LYS A 56 -1.66 -2.21 -7.11
CA LYS A 56 -0.69 -1.29 -6.49
C LYS A 56 -0.76 0.14 -7.03
N SER A 57 -0.81 0.32 -8.35
CA SER A 57 -0.96 1.65 -8.96
C SER A 57 -2.31 2.29 -8.62
N SER A 58 -3.39 1.51 -8.63
CA SER A 58 -4.73 1.98 -8.26
C SER A 58 -4.78 2.44 -6.80
N PHE A 59 -4.09 1.75 -5.90
CA PHE A 59 -3.94 2.17 -4.50
C PHE A 59 -3.23 3.54 -4.41
N ILE A 60 -2.13 3.73 -5.13
CA ILE A 60 -1.43 5.03 -5.15
C ILE A 60 -2.33 6.14 -5.67
N ASN A 61 -3.06 5.90 -6.77
CA ASN A 61 -4.02 6.89 -7.31
C ASN A 61 -5.12 7.24 -6.29
N SER A 62 -5.63 6.26 -5.55
CA SER A 62 -6.62 6.47 -4.49
C SER A 62 -6.07 7.33 -3.34
N VAL A 63 -4.89 7.01 -2.82
CA VAL A 63 -4.22 7.80 -1.76
C VAL A 63 -3.99 9.24 -2.22
N GLN A 64 -3.44 9.42 -3.42
CA GLN A 64 -3.20 10.74 -3.99
C GLN A 64 -4.51 11.54 -4.12
N SER A 65 -5.59 10.88 -4.54
CA SER A 65 -6.88 11.55 -4.71
C SER A 65 -7.44 12.06 -3.38
N VAL A 66 -7.32 11.28 -2.31
CA VAL A 66 -7.79 11.67 -0.96
C VAL A 66 -6.93 12.79 -0.37
N VAL A 67 -5.60 12.69 -0.52
CA VAL A 67 -4.67 13.71 0.01
C VAL A 67 -4.88 15.06 -0.68
N HIS A 68 -5.06 15.07 -2.01
CA HIS A 68 -5.26 16.29 -2.78
C HIS A 68 -6.72 16.76 -2.88
N GLY A 69 -7.69 15.90 -2.53
CA GLY A 69 -9.12 16.22 -2.63
C GLY A 69 -9.65 16.31 -4.06
N GLN A 70 -8.98 15.67 -5.02
CA GLN A 70 -9.32 15.68 -6.45
C GLN A 70 -8.89 14.37 -7.11
N MET A 71 -9.52 13.98 -8.22
CA MET A 71 -9.19 12.72 -8.89
C MET A 71 -7.75 12.71 -9.43
N TYR A 72 -6.98 11.67 -9.10
CA TYR A 72 -5.59 11.49 -9.52
C TYR A 72 -5.41 10.20 -10.34
N ALA A 73 -4.68 10.28 -11.47
CA ALA A 73 -4.47 9.14 -12.39
C ALA A 73 -3.05 9.03 -12.95
N HIS A 74 -2.05 9.62 -12.27
CA HIS A 74 -0.65 9.59 -12.74
C HIS A 74 0.09 8.28 -12.51
N ALA A 75 -0.33 7.44 -11.56
CA ALA A 75 0.24 6.10 -11.48
C ALA A 75 -0.39 5.25 -12.59
N PHE A 76 0.41 4.90 -13.60
CA PHE A 76 0.00 4.00 -14.68
C PHE A 76 -0.53 2.69 -14.07
N ALA A 77 -1.83 2.49 -14.19
CA ALA A 77 -2.53 1.25 -13.87
C ALA A 77 -3.01 0.68 -15.20
N ASP A 78 -2.31 -0.31 -15.74
CA ASP A 78 -2.85 -1.08 -16.86
C ASP A 78 -3.86 -2.08 -16.32
N ASN A 79 -5.09 -1.99 -16.79
CA ASN A 79 -6.15 -2.96 -16.51
C ASN A 79 -6.50 -3.78 -17.76
N THR A 80 -5.90 -3.46 -18.91
CA THR A 80 -6.41 -3.83 -20.23
C THR A 80 -5.47 -4.78 -20.97
N SER A 81 -4.16 -4.68 -20.76
CA SER A 81 -3.20 -5.65 -21.27
C SER A 81 -2.79 -6.62 -20.17
N ARG A 82 -2.47 -7.89 -20.51
CA ARG A 82 -1.83 -8.86 -19.58
C ARG A 82 -0.43 -8.41 -19.11
N SER A 83 -0.04 -7.16 -19.34
CA SER A 83 1.22 -6.59 -18.90
C SER A 83 1.05 -5.82 -17.59
N CYS A 84 2.14 -5.72 -16.83
CA CYS A 84 2.15 -4.98 -15.57
C CYS A 84 3.36 -4.07 -15.57
N PHE A 85 3.15 -2.82 -15.15
CA PHE A 85 4.22 -1.84 -14.99
C PHE A 85 5.05 -2.05 -13.71
N THR A 86 4.65 -2.99 -12.86
CA THR A 86 5.38 -3.30 -11.62
C THR A 86 6.41 -4.39 -11.88
N LYS A 87 7.67 -4.07 -11.57
CA LYS A 87 8.82 -4.94 -11.79
C LYS A 87 8.57 -6.29 -11.11
N LYS A 88 8.73 -7.39 -11.84
CA LYS A 88 8.81 -8.71 -11.21
C LYS A 88 10.02 -8.71 -10.28
N ILE A 89 9.82 -9.07 -9.02
CA ILE A 89 10.92 -9.45 -8.15
C ILE A 89 11.38 -10.80 -8.70
N GLY A 90 12.55 -10.80 -9.34
CA GLY A 90 13.26 -12.00 -9.76
C GLY A 90 14.12 -12.52 -8.62
#